data_AF-A0A9P6DMD1-F1
#
_entry.id   AF-A0A9P6DMD1-F1
#
_cell.length_a   1.000
_cell.length_b   1.000
_cell.length_c   1.000
_cell.angle_alpha   90.00
_cell.angle_beta   90.00
_cell.angle_gamma   90.00
#
_symmetry.space_group_name_H-M   'P 1'
#
loop_
_entity.id
_entity.type
_entity.pdbx_description
1 polymer ?
#
loop_
_entity_poly.entity_id
_entity_poly.type
_entity_poly.pdbx_seq_one_letter_code
_entity_poly.pdbx_strand_id
1 'polypeptide(L)'
;MSPAINSVPTAEILNSNNPSKTVLPTLTPPSSAPAFHGLIYAVHARVANPEADLQISVFEKSGKPQWKWAKGLGLRGEYLLRLFGIKDGLEFYISTGRILGKYKEFCNNGPPPFLLLGYQVERSISELLLTLFAQRNGVNVWHGHQADVQKTDVIPIKNVSNKSEVVTRSPLLVDGTGRFRQYSSKVSRVKRFEGFNTDAFWGYWQCEDEDASHTNHMCFPEGWVWMIRLLSWEGTPLPNLMDMINYLLDHAQANSPNDEIPSTNELAQMFGCSPKWVYSIGFSVRDDIVLVQEYKKIGAVMSHFTLINEPYGPGTTWAIRKQLTYQTQVVSGPGWVTVGDGIGFTNPLHSPGITSGMATGVFAADLTAAAIKVKNEEERKALWSRYDEYCANAVTSLHIMNIFNYNCFRVPILAARVSLMWQFTVAIAPPGYTLGHIGYVLPLKKYTEYNLNWVWGSQVPEYVKVSRYALSKLEPIPLSERPSDEVVEDIIRFSEEVRIKAMAENRFPTRWNGLFRNFDRQLNYDEVKNELQDVFTNVCSNCGTWAAVRGDWRKCYTCGVIRPQEECDITWNPPLVERELQVAEQKAKAEQEAMAMKQESMPMKQDSMPMKQEGMGMMK
;
A
#
# COMPACT_ATOMS: atom_id res chain seq x y z
N MET A 1 -6.10 -9.82 36.45
CA MET A 1 -7.14 -10.11 35.44
C MET A 1 -8.50 -9.80 36.05
N SER A 2 -9.37 -9.03 35.39
CA SER A 2 -10.75 -8.77 35.83
C SER A 2 -11.71 -9.19 34.72
N PRO A 3 -12.71 -10.08 34.97
CA PRO A 3 -13.39 -10.84 33.92
C PRO A 3 -14.57 -10.11 33.24
N ALA A 4 -14.53 -8.77 33.14
CA ALA A 4 -15.72 -7.96 32.84
C ALA A 4 -15.85 -7.42 31.39
N ILE A 5 -14.90 -7.69 30.48
CA ILE A 5 -14.84 -6.99 29.17
C ILE A 5 -15.59 -7.76 28.04
N ASN A 6 -15.92 -9.03 28.22
CA ASN A 6 -16.50 -9.90 27.18
C ASN A 6 -17.95 -9.56 26.76
N SER A 7 -18.59 -8.53 27.34
CA SER A 7 -19.97 -8.12 27.02
C SER A 7 -20.09 -6.77 26.30
N VAL A 8 -18.98 -6.06 26.05
CA VAL A 8 -19.02 -4.75 25.39
C VAL A 8 -18.98 -4.92 23.86
N PRO A 9 -19.95 -4.37 23.09
CA PRO A 9 -19.94 -4.41 21.64
C PRO A 9 -18.63 -3.89 21.04
N THR A 10 -18.11 -4.58 20.01
CA THR A 10 -16.80 -4.34 19.38
C THR A 10 -16.54 -2.86 19.02
N ALA A 11 -17.57 -2.15 18.55
CA ALA A 11 -17.49 -0.74 18.20
C ALA A 11 -17.34 0.18 19.42
N GLU A 12 -17.96 -0.16 20.56
CA GLU A 12 -17.91 0.65 21.78
C GLU A 12 -16.50 0.64 22.39
N ILE A 13 -15.80 -0.50 22.34
CA ILE A 13 -14.40 -0.60 22.80
C ILE A 13 -13.50 0.32 21.96
N LEU A 14 -13.60 0.30 20.62
CA LEU A 14 -12.86 1.21 19.74
C LEU A 14 -13.18 2.68 20.02
N ASN A 15 -14.47 3.00 20.13
CA ASN A 15 -14.94 4.37 20.36
C ASN A 15 -14.57 4.87 21.76
N SER A 16 -14.37 3.97 22.73
CA SER A 16 -13.88 4.31 24.07
C SER A 16 -12.48 4.93 24.06
N ASN A 17 -11.66 4.65 23.04
CA ASN A 17 -10.33 5.22 22.85
C ASN A 17 -10.34 6.61 22.17
N ASN A 18 -11.52 7.16 21.83
CA ASN A 18 -11.61 8.51 21.26
C ASN A 18 -11.22 9.60 22.29
N PRO A 19 -10.50 10.66 21.86
CA PRO A 19 -10.20 11.83 22.69
C PRO A 19 -11.46 12.48 23.27
N SER A 20 -12.52 12.62 22.48
CA SER A 20 -13.85 13.06 22.91
C SER A 20 -14.79 11.88 23.12
N LYS A 21 -15.60 11.92 24.18
CA LYS A 21 -16.68 10.95 24.41
C LYS A 21 -18.02 11.38 23.81
N THR A 22 -18.11 12.61 23.30
CA THR A 22 -19.27 13.13 22.56
C THR A 22 -18.95 13.25 21.08
N VAL A 23 -19.93 13.01 20.21
CA VAL A 23 -19.82 13.27 18.77
C VAL A 23 -19.77 14.79 18.57
N LEU A 24 -18.61 15.30 18.13
CA LEU A 24 -18.36 16.73 17.97
C LEU A 24 -18.69 17.24 16.55
N PRO A 25 -19.00 18.55 16.40
CA PRO A 25 -19.03 19.23 15.10
C PRO A 25 -17.75 18.92 14.34
N THR A 26 -17.88 18.57 13.07
CA THR A 26 -16.85 17.79 12.38
C THR A 26 -16.23 18.54 11.21
N LEU A 27 -15.11 18.04 10.69
CA LEU A 27 -14.53 18.39 9.39
C LEU A 27 -14.59 17.25 8.37
N THR A 28 -15.31 16.16 8.67
CA THR A 28 -15.44 14.94 7.85
C THR A 28 -16.62 14.06 8.33
N PRO A 29 -17.66 13.87 7.52
CA PRO A 29 -18.56 12.71 7.66
C PRO A 29 -18.05 11.42 6.94
N PRO A 30 -18.69 10.26 7.12
CA PRO A 30 -18.10 8.91 7.03
C PRO A 30 -17.51 8.43 5.70
N SER A 31 -16.64 7.44 5.84
CA SER A 31 -16.55 6.32 4.90
C SER A 31 -17.70 5.31 5.12
N SER A 32 -18.29 4.80 4.04
CA SER A 32 -19.00 3.52 4.06
C SER A 32 -18.03 2.42 3.59
N ALA A 33 -16.84 2.38 4.19
CA ALA A 33 -15.56 1.89 3.63
C ALA A 33 -15.12 2.57 2.30
N PRO A 34 -13.81 2.67 1.99
CA PRO A 34 -12.67 2.30 2.82
C PRO A 34 -12.25 3.44 3.74
N ALA A 35 -12.46 3.25 5.05
CA ALA A 35 -11.99 4.15 6.10
C ALA A 35 -10.53 4.54 5.92
N PHE A 36 -9.72 3.63 5.37
CA PHE A 36 -8.34 3.85 5.04
C PHE A 36 -7.94 5.22 4.45
N HIS A 37 -8.55 5.69 3.35
CA HIS A 37 -8.13 6.98 2.77
C HIS A 37 -8.65 8.17 3.60
N GLY A 38 -9.79 8.02 4.28
CA GLY A 38 -10.27 8.98 5.27
C GLY A 38 -9.33 9.07 6.47
N LEU A 39 -8.75 7.94 6.90
CA LEU A 39 -7.74 7.88 7.97
C LEU A 39 -6.40 8.48 7.52
N ILE A 40 -5.92 8.24 6.29
CA ILE A 40 -4.74 8.99 5.77
C ILE A 40 -5.02 10.49 5.81
N TYR A 41 -6.14 10.93 5.24
CA TYR A 41 -6.53 12.33 5.21
C TYR A 41 -6.55 12.92 6.63
N ALA A 42 -7.25 12.27 7.57
CA ALA A 42 -7.43 12.77 8.93
C ALA A 42 -6.11 12.83 9.70
N VAL A 43 -5.27 11.79 9.58
CA VAL A 43 -3.96 11.79 10.21
C VAL A 43 -3.03 12.81 9.57
N HIS A 44 -2.99 12.94 8.25
CA HIS A 44 -2.13 13.91 7.58
C HIS A 44 -2.55 15.36 7.93
N ALA A 45 -3.85 15.65 7.88
CA ALA A 45 -4.40 16.95 8.25
C ALA A 45 -4.05 17.33 9.70
N ARG A 46 -3.97 16.36 10.61
CA ARG A 46 -3.66 16.59 12.02
C ARG A 46 -2.15 16.62 12.33
N VAL A 47 -1.34 15.79 11.67
CA VAL A 47 0.08 15.57 12.00
C VAL A 47 1.03 16.38 11.11
N ALA A 48 0.68 16.63 9.84
CA ALA A 48 1.49 17.47 8.96
C ALA A 48 1.26 18.97 9.19
N ASN A 49 0.03 19.34 9.56
CA ASN A 49 -0.44 20.71 9.75
C ASN A 49 -1.07 20.94 11.15
N PRO A 50 -0.39 20.59 12.26
CA PRO A 50 -0.94 20.72 13.61
C PRO A 50 -1.35 22.17 13.96
N GLU A 51 -0.71 23.17 13.35
CA GLU A 51 -1.02 24.60 13.47
C GLU A 51 -2.41 25.00 12.96
N ALA A 52 -3.07 24.15 12.17
CA ALA A 52 -4.42 24.40 11.68
C ALA A 52 -5.52 24.07 12.72
N ASP A 53 -5.15 23.40 13.83
CA ASP A 53 -6.01 22.99 14.95
C ASP A 53 -7.39 22.43 14.56
N LEU A 54 -7.39 21.55 13.56
CA LEU A 54 -8.60 21.00 12.95
C LEU A 54 -9.26 19.96 13.87
N GLN A 55 -10.53 20.18 14.22
CA GLN A 55 -11.37 19.18 14.88
C GLN A 55 -11.90 18.16 13.87
N ILE A 56 -11.27 16.99 13.82
CA ILE A 56 -11.60 15.92 12.87
C ILE A 56 -12.26 14.77 13.64
N SER A 57 -13.41 14.31 13.12
CA SER A 57 -13.93 12.98 13.43
C SER A 57 -14.08 12.21 12.13
N VAL A 58 -13.78 10.92 12.15
CA VAL A 58 -14.05 9.96 11.08
C VAL A 58 -15.19 9.07 11.56
N PHE A 59 -16.13 8.73 10.68
CA PHE A 59 -17.17 7.76 10.98
C PHE A 59 -16.99 6.56 10.05
N GLU A 60 -17.20 5.36 10.55
CA GLU A 60 -17.14 4.12 9.79
C GLU A 60 -18.33 3.24 10.16
N LYS A 61 -19.07 2.78 9.15
CA LYS A 61 -20.27 1.95 9.33
C LYS A 61 -19.95 0.61 9.99
N SER A 62 -18.77 0.06 9.72
CA SER A 62 -18.32 -1.23 10.21
C SER A 62 -18.02 -1.20 11.71
N GLY A 63 -18.39 -2.25 12.44
CA GLY A 63 -18.17 -2.34 13.90
C GLY A 63 -16.72 -2.68 14.32
N LYS A 64 -15.89 -3.11 13.36
CA LYS A 64 -14.43 -3.27 13.46
C LYS A 64 -13.78 -2.75 12.16
N PRO A 65 -12.50 -2.32 12.20
CA PRO A 65 -11.74 -1.93 11.01
C PRO A 65 -11.86 -2.93 9.86
N GLN A 66 -11.91 -2.39 8.63
CA GLN A 66 -11.96 -3.14 7.38
C GLN A 66 -10.66 -2.87 6.62
N TRP A 67 -10.61 -2.42 5.37
CA TRP A 67 -9.67 -3.04 4.43
C TRP A 67 -8.73 -2.12 3.57
N LYS A 68 -7.63 -1.53 4.12
CA LYS A 68 -6.41 -1.00 3.38
C LYS A 68 -5.19 -0.55 4.28
N TRP A 69 -4.07 -0.02 3.70
CA TRP A 69 -2.62 -0.02 4.13
C TRP A 69 -1.89 1.35 4.34
N ALA A 70 -1.06 1.59 5.39
CA ALA A 70 -0.32 2.87 5.57
C ALA A 70 1.21 2.83 5.82
N LYS A 71 1.92 3.90 5.39
CA LYS A 71 3.26 4.32 5.86
C LYS A 71 3.39 5.86 5.80
N GLY A 72 4.21 6.45 6.68
CA GLY A 72 4.56 7.89 6.67
C GLY A 72 4.56 8.60 8.03
N LEU A 73 4.28 7.89 9.12
CA LEU A 73 3.79 8.46 10.39
C LEU A 73 4.74 8.28 11.59
N GLY A 74 6.05 8.15 11.34
CA GLY A 74 7.03 7.76 12.37
C GLY A 74 7.13 6.25 12.61
N LEU A 75 6.19 5.47 12.09
CA LEU A 75 6.21 4.00 12.11
C LEU A 75 7.26 3.47 11.12
N ARG A 76 8.42 3.08 11.65
CA ARG A 76 9.54 2.45 10.92
C ARG A 76 9.35 0.94 10.74
N GLY A 77 10.31 0.29 10.08
CA GLY A 77 10.21 -1.10 9.64
C GLY A 77 10.15 -2.12 10.76
N GLU A 78 10.91 -1.91 11.83
CA GLU A 78 10.97 -2.79 12.99
C GLU A 78 9.59 -2.96 13.64
N TYR A 79 8.82 -1.89 13.84
CA TYR A 79 7.47 -1.97 14.41
C TYR A 79 6.46 -2.57 13.41
N LEU A 80 6.52 -2.16 12.14
CA LEU A 80 5.56 -2.59 11.11
C LEU A 80 5.70 -4.08 10.76
N LEU A 81 6.93 -4.62 10.77
CA LEU A 81 7.18 -6.04 10.51
C LEU A 81 6.64 -6.97 11.61
N ARG A 82 6.40 -6.47 12.84
CA ARG A 82 5.70 -7.30 13.85
C ARG A 82 4.26 -7.62 13.45
N LEU A 83 3.62 -6.72 12.69
CA LEU A 83 2.20 -6.82 12.28
C LEU A 83 2.01 -7.37 10.87
N PHE A 84 3.00 -7.22 9.99
CA PHE A 84 2.85 -7.36 8.54
C PHE A 84 3.98 -8.18 7.92
N GLY A 85 3.68 -8.85 6.80
CA GLY A 85 4.71 -9.53 6.02
C GLY A 85 5.66 -8.54 5.35
N ILE A 86 6.92 -8.92 5.18
CA ILE A 86 7.88 -8.15 4.38
C ILE A 86 7.53 -8.20 2.89
N LYS A 87 7.82 -7.13 2.15
CA LYS A 87 7.79 -7.10 0.68
C LYS A 87 9.11 -6.59 0.13
N ASP A 88 9.85 -7.46 -0.56
CA ASP A 88 11.16 -7.16 -1.17
C ASP A 88 11.05 -6.93 -2.69
N GLY A 89 10.15 -6.04 -3.12
CA GLY A 89 9.96 -5.74 -4.54
C GLY A 89 8.84 -6.53 -5.22
N LEU A 90 8.98 -6.74 -6.53
CA LEU A 90 7.94 -7.30 -7.39
C LEU A 90 8.56 -8.25 -8.43
N GLU A 91 7.91 -9.38 -8.65
CA GLU A 91 8.38 -10.43 -9.56
C GLU A 91 7.23 -10.89 -10.46
N PHE A 92 7.53 -11.12 -11.74
CA PHE A 92 6.57 -11.37 -12.81
C PHE A 92 7.00 -12.59 -13.62
N TYR A 93 6.09 -13.56 -13.74
CA TYR A 93 6.23 -14.79 -14.50
C TYR A 93 5.27 -14.72 -15.69
N ILE A 94 5.76 -14.35 -16.88
CA ILE A 94 4.93 -14.09 -18.06
C ILE A 94 4.91 -15.29 -19.01
N SER A 95 3.76 -15.95 -19.15
CA SER A 95 3.60 -17.15 -19.98
C SER A 95 3.34 -16.82 -21.46
N THR A 96 3.89 -17.65 -22.36
CA THR A 96 3.58 -17.59 -23.81
C THR A 96 2.23 -18.24 -24.17
N GLY A 97 1.62 -19.02 -23.27
CA GLY A 97 0.35 -19.68 -23.56
C GLY A 97 -0.05 -20.79 -22.59
N ARG A 98 -1.05 -21.57 -23.02
CA ARG A 98 -1.87 -22.46 -22.16
C ARG A 98 -1.17 -23.78 -21.78
N ILE A 99 -0.36 -24.33 -22.71
CA ILE A 99 0.11 -25.73 -22.65
C ILE A 99 1.60 -25.84 -22.29
N LEU A 100 2.43 -24.93 -22.80
CA LEU A 100 3.88 -24.95 -22.59
C LEU A 100 4.23 -24.24 -21.28
N GLY A 101 4.86 -24.95 -20.34
CA GLY A 101 5.40 -24.36 -19.10
C GLY A 101 6.59 -23.41 -19.29
N LYS A 102 6.72 -22.80 -20.47
CA LYS A 102 7.74 -21.79 -20.79
C LYS A 102 7.21 -20.40 -20.47
N TYR A 103 7.94 -19.69 -19.65
CA TYR A 103 7.64 -18.32 -19.23
C TYR A 103 8.90 -17.45 -19.36
N LYS A 104 8.73 -16.13 -19.30
CA LYS A 104 9.82 -15.17 -19.05
C LYS A 104 9.68 -14.61 -17.64
N GLU A 105 10.79 -14.17 -17.08
CA GLU A 105 10.84 -13.49 -15.79
C GLU A 105 11.09 -11.99 -15.98
N PHE A 106 10.55 -11.21 -15.05
CA PHE A 106 11.04 -9.88 -14.71
C PHE A 106 11.01 -9.78 -13.18
N CYS A 107 12.15 -9.53 -12.56
CA CYS A 107 12.26 -9.35 -11.12
C CYS A 107 12.97 -8.02 -10.81
N ASN A 108 12.41 -7.29 -9.85
CA ASN A 108 13.10 -6.23 -9.13
C ASN A 108 13.06 -6.52 -7.62
N ASN A 109 14.18 -6.33 -6.94
CA ASN A 109 14.23 -6.31 -5.48
C ASN A 109 13.63 -5.02 -4.91
N GLY A 110 13.46 -4.98 -3.59
CA GLY A 110 13.14 -3.76 -2.86
C GLY A 110 14.32 -2.81 -2.75
N PRO A 111 14.16 -1.68 -2.05
CA PRO A 111 15.29 -0.88 -1.59
C PRO A 111 15.99 -1.57 -0.40
N PRO A 112 17.26 -1.22 -0.13
CA PRO A 112 17.99 -1.69 1.05
C PRO A 112 17.20 -1.43 2.35
N PRO A 113 17.15 -2.38 3.32
CA PRO A 113 16.21 -2.29 4.45
C PRO A 113 16.52 -1.17 5.46
N PHE A 114 17.72 -0.59 5.42
CA PHE A 114 18.06 0.61 6.18
C PHE A 114 17.40 1.87 5.61
N LEU A 115 17.04 1.89 4.33
CA LEU A 115 16.33 3.02 3.72
C LEU A 115 14.82 2.88 3.85
N LEU A 116 14.30 1.73 3.44
CA LEU A 116 12.87 1.48 3.36
C LEU A 116 12.64 -0.03 3.28
N LEU A 117 11.47 -0.44 3.72
CA LEU A 117 10.90 -1.76 3.46
C LEU A 117 9.55 -1.58 2.78
N GLY A 118 9.21 -2.53 1.91
CA GLY A 118 7.83 -2.79 1.51
C GLY A 118 7.17 -3.76 2.50
N TYR A 119 5.84 -3.83 2.47
CA TYR A 119 5.07 -4.71 3.35
C TYR A 119 3.86 -5.30 2.61
N GLN A 120 3.51 -6.52 2.98
CA GLN A 120 2.32 -7.25 2.60
C GLN A 120 1.37 -7.28 3.80
N VAL A 121 0.18 -6.71 3.67
CA VAL A 121 -0.64 -6.44 4.86
C VAL A 121 -1.98 -7.14 4.89
N GLU A 122 -2.27 -7.70 6.05
CA GLU A 122 -3.66 -7.83 6.46
C GLU A 122 -4.23 -6.43 6.68
N ARG A 123 -5.12 -6.12 5.74
CA ARG A 123 -5.66 -4.79 5.52
C ARG A 123 -6.59 -4.30 6.66
N SER A 124 -7.05 -5.18 7.57
CA SER A 124 -7.78 -4.89 8.82
C SER A 124 -6.90 -4.44 9.97
N ILE A 125 -5.71 -5.00 10.07
CA ILE A 125 -4.72 -4.62 11.07
C ILE A 125 -4.11 -3.24 10.74
N SER A 126 -3.95 -2.89 9.46
CA SER A 126 -3.51 -1.55 9.08
C SER A 126 -4.58 -0.46 9.24
N GLU A 127 -5.88 -0.75 9.08
CA GLU A 127 -6.94 0.20 9.46
C GLU A 127 -7.07 0.34 11.00
N LEU A 128 -6.84 -0.73 11.76
CA LEU A 128 -6.78 -0.66 13.24
C LEU A 128 -5.59 0.17 13.73
N LEU A 129 -4.40 -0.08 13.16
CA LEU A 129 -3.18 0.70 13.42
C LEU A 129 -3.40 2.19 13.13
N LEU A 130 -3.97 2.54 11.98
CA LEU A 130 -4.31 3.92 11.67
C LEU A 130 -5.38 4.51 12.59
N THR A 131 -6.38 3.72 13.00
CA THR A 131 -7.43 4.17 13.94
C THR A 131 -6.81 4.57 15.28
N LEU A 132 -6.01 3.69 15.88
CA LEU A 132 -5.36 3.93 17.17
C LEU A 132 -4.35 5.09 17.07
N PHE A 133 -3.59 5.16 15.97
CA PHE A 133 -2.69 6.29 15.72
C PHE A 133 -3.44 7.61 15.58
N ALA A 134 -4.55 7.66 14.84
CA ALA A 134 -5.38 8.84 14.68
C ALA A 134 -5.95 9.31 16.04
N GLN A 135 -6.47 8.38 16.84
CA GLN A 135 -6.96 8.63 18.21
C GLN A 135 -5.88 9.23 19.10
N ARG A 136 -4.66 8.65 19.13
CA ARG A 136 -3.52 9.19 19.88
C ARG A 136 -3.07 10.59 19.43
N ASN A 137 -3.41 11.00 18.21
CA ASN A 137 -3.10 12.33 17.66
C ASN A 137 -4.27 13.34 17.75
N GLY A 138 -5.38 12.98 18.39
CA GLY A 138 -6.51 13.89 18.63
C GLY A 138 -7.67 13.81 17.62
N VAL A 139 -7.65 12.83 16.71
CA VAL A 139 -8.77 12.56 15.78
C VAL A 139 -9.74 11.60 16.44
N ASN A 140 -11.05 11.87 16.40
CA ASN A 140 -12.05 10.89 16.86
C ASN A 140 -12.37 9.92 15.72
N VAL A 141 -12.47 8.63 15.98
CA VAL A 141 -12.86 7.61 14.99
C VAL A 141 -14.04 6.82 15.54
N TRP A 142 -15.20 6.92 14.89
CA TRP A 142 -16.47 6.36 15.33
C TRP A 142 -16.86 5.15 14.48
N HIS A 143 -16.48 3.96 14.95
CA HIS A 143 -16.91 2.68 14.38
C HIS A 143 -18.38 2.38 14.73
N GLY A 144 -19.05 1.60 13.88
CA GLY A 144 -20.47 1.29 14.01
C GLY A 144 -21.40 2.49 13.76
N HIS A 145 -20.94 3.54 13.08
CA HIS A 145 -21.70 4.76 12.80
C HIS A 145 -21.78 5.04 11.30
N GLN A 146 -22.98 5.01 10.75
CA GLN A 146 -23.26 5.37 9.35
C GLN A 146 -23.88 6.76 9.31
N ALA A 147 -23.34 7.68 8.51
CA ALA A 147 -24.06 8.91 8.21
C ALA A 147 -24.92 8.82 6.97
N ASP A 148 -25.91 9.70 6.92
CA ASP A 148 -26.69 9.97 5.73
C ASP A 148 -26.16 11.23 5.02
N VAL A 149 -25.29 11.03 4.04
CA VAL A 149 -24.64 12.11 3.27
C VAL A 149 -25.57 12.68 2.18
N GLN A 150 -26.83 13.00 2.52
CA GLN A 150 -27.73 13.75 1.60
C GLN A 150 -27.34 15.22 1.45
N LYS A 151 -26.64 15.78 2.44
CA LYS A 151 -26.20 17.18 2.49
C LYS A 151 -24.78 17.28 3.02
N THR A 152 -24.17 18.46 2.88
CA THR A 152 -22.78 18.76 3.27
C THR A 152 -22.67 19.60 4.54
N ASP A 153 -23.75 20.26 4.95
CA ASP A 153 -23.80 21.24 6.04
C ASP A 153 -24.28 20.64 7.37
N VAL A 154 -25.36 19.84 7.30
CA VAL A 154 -26.03 19.19 8.42
C VAL A 154 -26.15 17.70 8.09
N ILE A 155 -25.39 16.87 8.80
CA ILE A 155 -25.26 15.44 8.48
C ILE A 155 -25.80 14.61 9.65
N PRO A 156 -26.88 13.83 9.46
CA PRO A 156 -27.33 12.83 10.42
C PRO A 156 -26.32 11.67 10.50
N ILE A 157 -25.90 11.34 11.72
CA ILE A 157 -25.05 10.20 12.06
C ILE A 157 -25.90 9.17 12.81
N LYS A 158 -26.12 8.00 12.20
CA LYS A 158 -26.90 6.91 12.76
C LYS A 158 -25.98 5.80 13.28
N ASN A 159 -26.11 5.50 14.57
CA ASN A 159 -25.48 4.32 15.16
C ASN A 159 -26.16 3.06 14.60
N VAL A 160 -25.35 2.09 14.16
CA VAL A 160 -25.81 0.91 13.43
C VAL A 160 -26.45 -0.13 14.35
N SER A 161 -26.04 -0.23 15.62
CA SER A 161 -26.59 -1.23 16.56
C SER A 161 -27.91 -0.75 17.17
N ASN A 162 -27.87 0.34 17.95
CA ASN A 162 -29.02 0.84 18.72
C ASN A 162 -29.98 1.75 17.91
N LYS A 163 -29.63 2.08 16.65
CA LYS A 163 -30.37 2.98 15.74
C LYS A 163 -30.49 4.43 16.20
N SER A 164 -29.82 4.85 17.28
CA SER A 164 -29.82 6.25 17.74
C SER A 164 -29.19 7.16 16.68
N GLU A 165 -29.74 8.36 16.54
CA GLU A 165 -29.27 9.35 15.59
C GLU A 165 -28.79 10.60 16.31
N VAL A 166 -27.63 11.12 15.90
CA VAL A 166 -27.10 12.42 16.32
C VAL A 166 -26.78 13.23 15.08
N VAL A 167 -26.95 14.55 15.13
CA VAL A 167 -26.69 15.41 13.97
C VAL A 167 -25.37 16.13 14.19
N THR A 168 -24.45 16.02 13.23
CA THR A 168 -23.25 16.86 13.18
C THR A 168 -23.40 17.99 12.17
N ARG A 169 -22.64 19.07 12.38
CA ARG A 169 -22.46 20.15 11.41
C ARG A 169 -21.00 20.24 11.02
N SER A 170 -20.74 20.51 9.75
CA SER A 170 -19.38 20.58 9.19
C SER A 170 -19.25 21.68 8.15
N PRO A 171 -18.13 22.42 8.09
CA PRO A 171 -17.81 23.29 6.95
C PRO A 171 -17.19 22.51 5.77
N LEU A 172 -16.85 21.23 5.93
CA LEU A 172 -16.30 20.36 4.88
C LEU A 172 -16.68 18.88 5.06
N LEU A 173 -17.28 18.25 4.05
CA LEU A 173 -17.44 16.80 3.94
C LEU A 173 -16.30 16.20 3.13
N VAL A 174 -15.63 15.18 3.67
CA VAL A 174 -14.65 14.38 2.91
C VAL A 174 -15.22 13.00 2.66
N ASP A 175 -15.71 12.76 1.45
CA ASP A 175 -16.23 11.47 0.99
C ASP A 175 -15.06 10.48 0.82
N GLY A 176 -14.81 9.73 1.91
CA GLY A 176 -13.92 8.58 1.95
C GLY A 176 -14.61 7.25 1.63
N THR A 177 -15.77 7.25 0.96
CA THR A 177 -16.57 6.03 0.69
C THR A 177 -16.09 5.21 -0.52
N GLY A 178 -14.94 5.59 -1.09
CA GLY A 178 -14.26 4.83 -2.13
C GLY A 178 -15.18 4.50 -3.32
N ARG A 179 -15.14 3.23 -3.76
CA ARG A 179 -15.97 2.75 -4.88
C ARG A 179 -17.47 2.91 -4.72
N PHE A 180 -17.97 3.13 -3.49
CA PHE A 180 -19.40 3.37 -3.26
C PHE A 180 -19.81 4.80 -3.63
N ARG A 181 -18.86 5.75 -3.63
CA ARG A 181 -19.05 7.13 -4.13
C ARG A 181 -20.29 7.80 -3.54
N GLN A 182 -20.59 7.59 -2.26
CA GLN A 182 -21.90 7.88 -1.65
C GLN A 182 -22.33 9.34 -1.81
N TYR A 183 -21.38 10.29 -1.82
CA TYR A 183 -21.68 11.68 -2.12
C TYR A 183 -21.41 11.99 -3.60
N SER A 184 -20.21 11.71 -4.10
CA SER A 184 -19.80 12.09 -5.47
C SER A 184 -20.66 11.48 -6.60
N SER A 185 -21.30 10.33 -6.37
CA SER A 185 -22.25 9.72 -7.33
C SER A 185 -23.55 10.50 -7.50
N LYS A 186 -23.93 11.32 -6.52
CA LYS A 186 -25.11 12.21 -6.60
C LYS A 186 -24.87 13.42 -7.50
N VAL A 187 -23.60 13.85 -7.57
CA VAL A 187 -23.18 15.03 -8.35
C VAL A 187 -22.73 14.64 -9.75
N SER A 188 -22.12 13.46 -9.93
CA SER A 188 -21.69 12.98 -11.24
C SER A 188 -21.87 11.48 -11.45
N ARG A 189 -22.33 11.11 -12.66
CA ARG A 189 -22.32 9.72 -13.11
C ARG A 189 -20.89 9.17 -13.12
N VAL A 190 -20.78 7.86 -12.97
CA VAL A 190 -19.50 7.18 -13.10
C VAL A 190 -19.07 7.18 -14.56
N LYS A 191 -17.84 7.62 -14.84
CA LYS A 191 -17.21 7.46 -16.16
C LYS A 191 -16.57 6.08 -16.22
N ARG A 192 -16.84 5.35 -17.30
CA ARG A 192 -16.06 4.19 -17.74
C ARG A 192 -15.13 4.62 -18.87
N PHE A 193 -14.06 3.87 -19.06
CA PHE A 193 -13.14 4.05 -20.18
C PHE A 193 -13.60 3.15 -21.35
N GLU A 194 -13.15 3.47 -22.55
CA GLU A 194 -13.42 2.65 -23.75
C GLU A 194 -12.54 1.39 -23.75
N GLY A 195 -12.91 0.41 -24.57
CA GLY A 195 -12.25 -0.90 -24.60
C GLY A 195 -12.71 -1.84 -23.48
N PHE A 196 -11.86 -2.79 -23.12
CA PHE A 196 -12.14 -3.78 -22.07
C PHE A 196 -12.03 -3.17 -20.66
N ASN A 197 -12.84 -3.68 -19.74
CA ASN A 197 -12.62 -3.52 -18.31
C ASN A 197 -11.98 -4.80 -17.73
N THR A 198 -11.85 -4.86 -16.41
CA THR A 198 -11.31 -6.03 -15.72
C THR A 198 -12.24 -6.48 -14.60
N ASP A 199 -12.32 -7.80 -14.44
CA ASP A 199 -12.98 -8.51 -13.34
C ASP A 199 -11.89 -9.18 -12.49
N ALA A 200 -12.09 -9.24 -11.17
CA ALA A 200 -11.20 -9.96 -10.26
C ALA A 200 -11.96 -10.97 -9.40
N PHE A 201 -11.31 -12.10 -9.13
CA PHE A 201 -11.81 -13.15 -8.23
C PHE A 201 -10.67 -13.78 -7.45
N TRP A 202 -10.87 -14.02 -6.15
CA TRP A 202 -9.81 -14.40 -5.22
C TRP A 202 -10.33 -15.16 -3.99
N GLY A 203 -9.41 -15.73 -3.24
CA GLY A 203 -9.63 -16.37 -1.94
C GLY A 203 -8.40 -16.19 -1.04
N TYR A 204 -8.20 -17.11 -0.09
CA TYR A 204 -7.00 -17.19 0.73
C TYR A 204 -6.55 -18.64 0.92
N TRP A 205 -5.25 -18.88 0.99
CA TRP A 205 -4.65 -20.21 1.07
C TRP A 205 -3.57 -20.31 2.16
N GLN A 206 -3.35 -21.52 2.64
CA GLN A 206 -2.14 -21.94 3.35
C GLN A 206 -1.15 -22.55 2.34
N CYS A 207 0.15 -22.48 2.65
CA CYS A 207 1.23 -23.11 1.91
C CYS A 207 2.24 -23.63 2.93
N GLU A 208 2.70 -24.87 2.79
CA GLU A 208 3.71 -25.46 3.69
C GLU A 208 5.14 -25.08 3.24
N ASP A 209 5.34 -24.92 1.93
CA ASP A 209 6.60 -24.45 1.32
C ASP A 209 6.65 -22.90 1.30
N GLU A 210 7.53 -22.29 2.09
CA GLU A 210 7.57 -20.83 2.30
C GLU A 210 8.48 -20.04 1.31
N ASP A 211 8.07 -19.92 0.04
CA ASP A 211 8.95 -19.39 -1.04
C ASP A 211 8.52 -18.02 -1.64
N ALA A 212 8.29 -16.99 -0.82
CA ALA A 212 8.07 -15.61 -1.34
C ALA A 212 8.26 -14.46 -0.33
N SER A 213 9.17 -13.52 -0.66
CA SER A 213 9.19 -12.14 -0.13
C SER A 213 8.68 -11.09 -1.13
N HIS A 214 8.56 -11.41 -2.43
CA HIS A 214 8.07 -10.47 -3.44
C HIS A 214 6.53 -10.31 -3.43
N THR A 215 6.01 -9.36 -4.19
CA THR A 215 4.66 -9.54 -4.79
C THR A 215 4.82 -10.27 -6.10
N ASN A 216 4.26 -11.48 -6.19
CA ASN A 216 4.39 -12.33 -7.36
C ASN A 216 3.20 -12.14 -8.31
N HIS A 217 3.49 -12.13 -9.61
CA HIS A 217 2.51 -11.92 -10.68
C HIS A 217 2.67 -13.04 -11.72
N MET A 218 1.68 -13.91 -11.91
CA MET A 218 1.67 -14.84 -13.04
C MET A 218 0.85 -14.21 -14.17
N CYS A 219 1.51 -13.75 -15.23
CA CYS A 219 0.92 -12.96 -16.31
C CYS A 219 0.69 -13.80 -17.58
N PHE A 220 -0.39 -13.51 -18.30
CA PHE A 220 -0.84 -14.22 -19.51
C PHE A 220 -1.73 -13.30 -20.38
N PRO A 221 -2.08 -13.66 -21.62
CA PRO A 221 -2.81 -12.78 -22.53
C PRO A 221 -4.12 -12.20 -21.98
N GLU A 222 -4.90 -13.02 -21.24
CA GLU A 222 -6.20 -12.62 -20.68
C GLU A 222 -6.09 -11.77 -19.39
N GLY A 223 -4.91 -11.66 -18.77
CA GLY A 223 -4.70 -10.94 -17.52
C GLY A 223 -3.55 -11.49 -16.68
N TRP A 224 -3.74 -11.54 -15.36
CA TRP A 224 -2.70 -12.01 -14.45
C TRP A 224 -3.27 -12.51 -13.11
N VAL A 225 -2.46 -13.22 -12.35
CA VAL A 225 -2.72 -13.65 -10.97
C VAL A 225 -1.75 -12.97 -10.02
N TRP A 226 -2.24 -12.36 -8.94
CA TRP A 226 -1.39 -11.96 -7.81
C TRP A 226 -1.18 -13.14 -6.86
N MET A 227 0.00 -13.22 -6.26
CA MET A 227 0.26 -14.03 -5.08
C MET A 227 0.98 -13.16 -4.03
N ILE A 228 0.34 -13.02 -2.87
CA ILE A 228 0.80 -12.16 -1.78
C ILE A 228 0.82 -13.00 -0.50
N ARG A 229 2.00 -13.31 0.02
CA ARG A 229 2.16 -13.84 1.38
C ARG A 229 1.96 -12.70 2.38
N LEU A 230 1.07 -12.86 3.36
CA LEU A 230 0.83 -11.88 4.42
C LEU A 230 0.59 -12.56 5.77
N LEU A 231 0.81 -11.81 6.84
CA LEU A 231 0.45 -12.22 8.19
C LEU A 231 -1.02 -11.82 8.45
N SER A 232 -1.86 -12.80 8.77
CA SER A 232 -3.24 -12.61 9.22
C SER A 232 -3.36 -12.79 10.72
N TRP A 233 -4.25 -12.04 11.34
CA TRP A 233 -4.54 -12.03 12.77
C TRP A 233 -6.01 -12.37 13.06
N GLU A 234 -6.78 -12.78 12.04
CA GLU A 234 -8.19 -13.14 12.20
C GLU A 234 -8.39 -14.27 13.22
N GLY A 235 -9.51 -14.19 13.94
CA GLY A 235 -9.78 -14.97 15.14
C GLY A 235 -9.23 -14.36 16.43
N THR A 236 -8.32 -13.38 16.37
CA THR A 236 -7.87 -12.66 17.58
C THR A 236 -8.98 -11.72 18.10
N PRO A 237 -9.27 -11.70 19.42
CA PRO A 237 -10.19 -10.73 20.00
C PRO A 237 -9.70 -9.28 19.81
N LEU A 238 -10.62 -8.37 19.48
CA LEU A 238 -10.24 -6.98 19.19
C LEU A 238 -9.53 -6.24 20.35
N PRO A 239 -9.93 -6.37 21.63
CA PRO A 239 -9.22 -5.70 22.73
C PRO A 239 -7.73 -6.09 22.77
N ASN A 240 -7.43 -7.37 22.59
CA ASN A 240 -6.07 -7.90 22.54
C ASN A 240 -5.25 -7.29 21.40
N LEU A 241 -5.84 -7.12 20.21
CA LEU A 241 -5.20 -6.42 19.09
C LEU A 241 -4.98 -4.92 19.40
N MET A 242 -5.93 -4.28 20.08
CA MET A 242 -5.79 -2.88 20.48
C MET A 242 -4.65 -2.68 21.48
N ASP A 243 -4.54 -3.55 22.47
CA ASP A 243 -3.46 -3.50 23.47
C ASP A 243 -2.09 -3.77 22.83
N MET A 244 -1.99 -4.82 22.01
CA MET A 244 -0.77 -5.17 21.27
C MET A 244 -0.30 -4.04 20.34
N ILE A 245 -1.22 -3.41 19.60
CA ILE A 245 -0.88 -2.33 18.69
C ILE A 245 -0.52 -1.06 19.45
N ASN A 246 -1.23 -0.71 20.54
CA ASN A 246 -0.84 0.42 21.38
C ASN A 246 0.57 0.22 21.99
N TYR A 247 0.90 -0.98 22.44
CA TYR A 247 2.23 -1.33 22.91
C TYR A 247 3.32 -1.12 21.82
N LEU A 248 3.05 -1.51 20.58
CA LEU A 248 3.93 -1.20 19.44
C LEU A 248 4.01 0.30 19.12
N LEU A 249 2.93 1.06 19.31
CA LEU A 249 2.93 2.53 19.17
C LEU A 249 3.73 3.20 20.29
N ASP A 250 3.71 2.66 21.51
CA ASP A 250 4.53 3.12 22.63
C ASP A 250 6.02 2.87 22.37
N HIS A 251 6.39 1.69 21.86
CA HIS A 251 7.75 1.41 21.38
C HIS A 251 8.18 2.34 20.25
N ALA A 252 7.30 2.64 19.29
CA ALA A 252 7.58 3.60 18.22
C ALA A 252 7.76 5.04 18.73
N GLN A 253 7.01 5.43 19.76
CA GLN A 253 7.16 6.71 20.45
C GLN A 253 8.44 6.77 21.30
N ALA A 254 8.87 5.65 21.88
CA ALA A 254 10.12 5.52 22.64
C ALA A 254 11.38 5.34 21.74
N ASN A 255 11.21 5.18 20.43
CA ASN A 255 12.29 4.91 19.47
C ASN A 255 13.07 3.62 19.80
N SER A 256 12.39 2.56 20.27
CA SER A 256 13.05 1.31 20.70
C SER A 256 13.83 0.62 19.55
N PRO A 257 15.04 0.09 19.80
CA PRO A 257 15.79 -0.72 18.85
C PRO A 257 15.06 -2.01 18.43
N ASN A 258 15.35 -2.53 17.24
CA ASN A 258 14.72 -3.75 16.71
C ASN A 258 14.82 -4.95 17.66
N ASP A 259 16.01 -5.18 18.24
CA ASP A 259 16.28 -6.39 19.01
C ASP A 259 15.70 -6.34 20.44
N GLU A 260 15.30 -5.15 20.93
CA GLU A 260 14.59 -4.95 22.20
C GLU A 260 13.07 -5.15 22.09
N ILE A 261 12.49 -4.94 20.90
CA ILE A 261 11.04 -5.10 20.68
C ILE A 261 10.71 -6.60 20.59
N PRO A 262 9.69 -7.10 21.33
CA PRO A 262 9.21 -8.46 21.16
C PRO A 262 8.88 -8.82 19.70
N SER A 263 9.16 -10.05 19.33
CA SER A 263 8.82 -10.63 18.03
C SER A 263 7.30 -10.90 17.91
N THR A 264 6.81 -11.14 16.70
CA THR A 264 5.42 -11.50 16.42
C THR A 264 4.90 -12.63 17.32
N ASN A 265 5.70 -13.69 17.54
CA ASN A 265 5.32 -14.81 18.39
C ASN A 265 5.31 -14.44 19.88
N GLU A 266 6.29 -13.67 20.35
CA GLU A 266 6.32 -13.16 21.73
C GLU A 266 5.12 -12.23 22.00
N LEU A 267 4.79 -11.31 21.07
CA LEU A 267 3.60 -10.46 21.15
C LEU A 267 2.30 -11.28 21.16
N ALA A 268 2.21 -12.31 20.32
CA ALA A 268 1.06 -13.19 20.29
C ALA A 268 0.83 -13.89 21.64
N GLN A 269 1.91 -14.32 22.30
CA GLN A 269 1.84 -14.88 23.65
C GLN A 269 1.47 -13.82 24.70
N MET A 270 2.10 -12.64 24.66
CA MET A 270 1.89 -11.55 25.63
C MET A 270 0.45 -11.05 25.66
N PHE A 271 -0.16 -10.88 24.49
CA PHE A 271 -1.50 -10.31 24.33
C PHE A 271 -2.59 -11.34 24.05
N GLY A 272 -2.25 -12.64 23.94
CA GLY A 272 -3.22 -13.68 23.59
C GLY A 272 -3.78 -13.54 22.17
N CYS A 273 -2.91 -13.23 21.21
CA CYS A 273 -3.24 -13.13 19.79
C CYS A 273 -2.92 -14.44 19.05
N SER A 274 -3.42 -14.59 17.82
CA SER A 274 -3.21 -15.82 17.03
C SER A 274 -2.85 -15.52 15.57
N PRO A 275 -1.62 -15.01 15.31
CA PRO A 275 -1.15 -14.73 13.96
C PRO A 275 -0.96 -16.02 13.15
N LYS A 276 -1.21 -15.95 11.84
CA LYS A 276 -1.06 -17.05 10.88
C LYS A 276 -0.55 -16.51 9.55
N TRP A 277 0.41 -17.19 8.94
CA TRP A 277 0.79 -16.91 7.55
C TRP A 277 -0.29 -17.40 6.58
N VAL A 278 -0.70 -16.53 5.66
CA VAL A 278 -1.66 -16.85 4.60
C VAL A 278 -1.20 -16.26 3.28
N TYR A 279 -1.63 -16.87 2.18
CA TYR A 279 -1.47 -16.33 0.83
C TYR A 279 -2.80 -15.79 0.33
N SER A 280 -2.84 -14.51 -0.04
CA SER A 280 -3.89 -13.99 -0.90
C SER A 280 -3.49 -14.28 -2.35
N ILE A 281 -4.32 -15.06 -3.04
CA ILE A 281 -4.13 -15.39 -4.46
C ILE A 281 -5.39 -14.98 -5.22
N GLY A 282 -5.23 -14.31 -6.35
CA GLY A 282 -6.39 -13.82 -7.08
C GLY A 282 -6.09 -13.45 -8.50
N PHE A 283 -7.09 -13.67 -9.35
CA PHE A 283 -7.06 -13.35 -10.76
C PHE A 283 -7.54 -11.91 -10.94
N SER A 284 -6.92 -11.22 -11.88
CA SER A 284 -7.39 -9.96 -12.43
C SER A 284 -7.30 -10.07 -13.95
N VAL A 285 -8.46 -10.22 -14.59
CA VAL A 285 -8.58 -10.61 -16.00
C VAL A 285 -9.50 -9.64 -16.74
N ARG A 286 -9.35 -9.57 -18.06
CA ARG A 286 -10.23 -8.76 -18.92
C ARG A 286 -11.68 -9.26 -18.84
N ASP A 287 -12.64 -8.37 -19.00
CA ASP A 287 -14.08 -8.68 -18.98
C ASP A 287 -14.63 -9.15 -20.34
N ASP A 288 -13.84 -9.01 -21.41
CA ASP A 288 -14.16 -9.42 -22.78
C ASP A 288 -13.78 -10.89 -23.09
N ILE A 289 -13.62 -11.71 -22.03
CA ILE A 289 -13.25 -13.12 -22.14
C ILE A 289 -14.33 -14.03 -21.57
N VAL A 290 -14.32 -15.27 -22.03
CA VAL A 290 -14.78 -16.41 -21.22
C VAL A 290 -13.54 -17.19 -20.80
N LEU A 291 -13.37 -17.41 -19.49
CA LEU A 291 -12.31 -18.26 -18.94
C LEU A 291 -12.63 -19.74 -19.22
N VAL A 292 -12.30 -20.19 -20.43
CA VAL A 292 -12.57 -21.58 -20.92
C VAL A 292 -11.33 -22.48 -20.78
N GLN A 293 -10.16 -21.95 -20.37
CA GLN A 293 -8.88 -22.65 -20.54
C GLN A 293 -8.05 -22.75 -19.25
N GLU A 294 -7.48 -23.93 -19.04
CA GLU A 294 -6.56 -24.23 -17.95
C GLU A 294 -5.12 -23.83 -18.30
N TYR A 295 -4.45 -23.18 -17.35
CA TYR A 295 -3.02 -22.88 -17.42
C TYR A 295 -2.24 -23.90 -16.57
N LYS A 296 -1.59 -24.88 -17.21
CA LYS A 296 -0.94 -26.01 -16.50
C LYS A 296 0.05 -25.57 -15.41
N LYS A 297 0.86 -24.53 -15.67
CA LYS A 297 1.81 -24.01 -14.68
C LYS A 297 1.12 -23.34 -13.49
N ILE A 298 -0.01 -22.66 -13.70
CA ILE A 298 -0.82 -22.12 -12.60
C ILE A 298 -1.42 -23.26 -11.78
N GLY A 299 -1.97 -24.30 -12.43
CA GLY A 299 -2.45 -25.50 -11.74
C GLY A 299 -1.37 -26.19 -10.88
N ALA A 300 -0.16 -26.33 -11.42
CA ALA A 300 0.99 -26.89 -10.69
C ALA A 300 1.47 -25.99 -9.54
N VAL A 301 1.47 -24.66 -9.70
CA VAL A 301 1.76 -23.75 -8.59
C VAL A 301 0.69 -23.88 -7.51
N MET A 302 -0.59 -23.86 -7.90
CA MET A 302 -1.72 -23.97 -6.98
C MET A 302 -1.80 -25.31 -6.23
N SER A 303 -1.14 -26.39 -6.68
CA SER A 303 -1.13 -27.66 -5.94
C SER A 303 -0.31 -27.63 -4.65
N HIS A 304 0.52 -26.61 -4.43
CA HIS A 304 1.19 -26.36 -3.15
C HIS A 304 0.30 -25.64 -2.12
N PHE A 305 -0.91 -25.19 -2.53
CA PHE A 305 -1.75 -24.30 -1.74
C PHE A 305 -3.07 -24.95 -1.30
N THR A 306 -3.32 -24.97 0.01
CA THR A 306 -4.58 -25.45 0.60
C THR A 306 -5.54 -24.28 0.82
N LEU A 307 -6.75 -24.34 0.24
CA LEU A 307 -7.77 -23.29 0.37
C LEU A 307 -8.24 -23.13 1.83
N ILE A 308 -8.24 -21.90 2.33
CA ILE A 308 -8.82 -21.56 3.63
C ILE A 308 -10.32 -21.27 3.42
N ASN A 309 -11.17 -22.01 4.12
CA ASN A 309 -12.61 -21.75 4.15
C ASN A 309 -12.92 -20.59 5.11
N GLU A 310 -13.77 -19.67 4.65
CA GLU A 310 -14.32 -18.56 5.43
C GLU A 310 -13.30 -17.75 6.26
N PRO A 311 -12.13 -17.36 5.68
CA PRO A 311 -11.01 -16.74 6.41
C PRO A 311 -11.36 -15.44 7.13
N TYR A 312 -12.39 -14.73 6.67
CA TYR A 312 -12.89 -13.47 7.25
C TYR A 312 -14.36 -13.59 7.70
N GLY A 313 -14.83 -14.81 7.98
CA GLY A 313 -16.19 -15.14 8.40
C GLY A 313 -17.10 -15.65 7.26
N PRO A 314 -18.40 -15.88 7.55
CA PRO A 314 -19.32 -16.55 6.63
C PRO A 314 -19.39 -15.94 5.23
N GLY A 315 -19.29 -16.80 4.21
CA GLY A 315 -19.33 -16.40 2.80
C GLY A 315 -18.05 -15.73 2.26
N THR A 316 -16.92 -15.79 2.97
CA THR A 316 -15.66 -15.13 2.54
C THR A 316 -14.60 -16.06 1.93
N THR A 317 -14.90 -17.36 1.73
CA THR A 317 -13.98 -18.31 1.05
C THR A 317 -13.58 -17.82 -0.35
N TRP A 318 -14.56 -17.27 -1.08
CA TRP A 318 -14.38 -16.73 -2.42
C TRP A 318 -14.97 -15.33 -2.49
N ALA A 319 -14.25 -14.43 -3.14
CA ALA A 319 -14.72 -13.09 -3.44
C ALA A 319 -14.60 -12.80 -4.93
N ILE A 320 -15.56 -12.06 -5.47
CA ILE A 320 -15.59 -11.60 -6.87
C ILE A 320 -15.92 -10.10 -6.92
N ARG A 321 -15.29 -9.40 -7.86
CA ARG A 321 -15.59 -8.00 -8.16
C ARG A 321 -15.47 -7.75 -9.65
N LYS A 322 -16.58 -7.40 -10.28
CA LYS A 322 -16.65 -7.08 -11.70
C LYS A 322 -16.43 -5.59 -11.97
N GLN A 323 -16.03 -5.25 -13.19
CA GLN A 323 -15.95 -3.88 -13.69
C GLN A 323 -15.10 -2.95 -12.82
N LEU A 324 -13.82 -3.32 -12.62
CA LEU A 324 -12.91 -2.63 -11.69
C LEU A 324 -12.63 -1.17 -12.05
N THR A 325 -12.37 -0.86 -13.32
CA THR A 325 -11.91 0.47 -13.75
C THR A 325 -13.07 1.46 -13.80
N TYR A 326 -12.95 2.60 -13.12
CA TYR A 326 -13.87 3.73 -13.22
C TYR A 326 -13.22 5.06 -12.83
N GLN A 327 -13.86 6.16 -13.22
CA GLN A 327 -13.50 7.53 -12.82
C GLN A 327 -14.72 8.30 -12.35
N THR A 328 -14.54 9.15 -11.33
CA THR A 328 -15.50 10.16 -10.90
C THR A 328 -15.25 11.46 -11.65
N GLN A 329 -16.29 12.06 -12.25
CA GLN A 329 -16.13 13.26 -13.07
C GLN A 329 -16.10 14.57 -12.25
N VAL A 330 -16.78 14.59 -11.10
CA VAL A 330 -16.77 15.73 -10.15
C VAL A 330 -16.33 15.20 -8.79
N VAL A 331 -15.16 15.65 -8.32
CA VAL A 331 -14.51 15.16 -7.08
C VAL A 331 -14.50 16.17 -5.94
N SER A 332 -14.92 17.42 -6.18
CA SER A 332 -15.06 18.46 -5.16
C SER A 332 -16.25 19.38 -5.43
N GLY A 333 -16.61 20.21 -4.45
CA GLY A 333 -17.63 21.25 -4.62
C GLY A 333 -17.96 22.01 -3.33
N PRO A 334 -19.09 22.75 -3.29
CA PRO A 334 -19.50 23.54 -2.13
C PRO A 334 -19.64 22.71 -0.84
N GLY A 335 -18.68 22.88 0.07
CA GLY A 335 -18.63 22.16 1.34
C GLY A 335 -18.25 20.67 1.25
N TRP A 336 -17.66 20.19 0.14
CA TRP A 336 -17.21 18.78 0.07
C TRP A 336 -16.04 18.49 -0.89
N VAL A 337 -15.36 17.37 -0.65
CA VAL A 337 -14.33 16.76 -1.52
C VAL A 337 -14.38 15.23 -1.39
N THR A 338 -13.87 14.48 -2.37
CA THR A 338 -13.79 13.00 -2.40
C THR A 338 -12.34 12.54 -2.48
N VAL A 339 -11.96 11.49 -1.73
CA VAL A 339 -10.58 10.97 -1.67
C VAL A 339 -10.49 9.47 -1.99
N GLY A 340 -9.28 9.01 -2.33
CA GLY A 340 -8.93 7.61 -2.55
C GLY A 340 -9.68 6.99 -3.73
N ASP A 341 -10.14 5.74 -3.57
CA ASP A 341 -10.97 5.03 -4.57
C ASP A 341 -12.25 5.81 -4.97
N GLY A 342 -12.63 6.87 -4.24
CA GLY A 342 -13.78 7.71 -4.57
C GLY A 342 -13.55 8.56 -5.82
N ILE A 343 -12.30 8.96 -6.12
CA ILE A 343 -12.00 9.70 -7.36
C ILE A 343 -11.97 8.78 -8.59
N GLY A 344 -11.76 7.48 -8.37
CA GLY A 344 -11.56 6.48 -9.40
C GLY A 344 -10.69 5.33 -8.92
N PHE A 345 -10.72 4.23 -9.66
CA PHE A 345 -9.84 3.07 -9.48
C PHE A 345 -9.58 2.45 -10.86
N THR A 346 -8.46 1.73 -11.00
CA THR A 346 -8.10 1.05 -12.25
C THR A 346 -7.99 -0.45 -12.03
N ASN A 347 -6.86 -0.93 -11.52
CA ASN A 347 -6.58 -2.35 -11.36
C ASN A 347 -5.67 -2.60 -10.13
N PRO A 348 -5.66 -3.81 -9.54
CA PRO A 348 -4.66 -4.18 -8.53
C PRO A 348 -3.20 -4.16 -9.01
N LEU A 349 -2.94 -4.19 -10.32
CA LEU A 349 -1.60 -4.26 -10.91
C LEU A 349 -0.76 -3.04 -10.52
N HIS A 350 0.45 -3.27 -9.97
CA HIS A 350 1.31 -2.25 -9.32
C HIS A 350 0.69 -1.54 -8.08
N SER A 351 -0.46 -2.00 -7.56
CA SER A 351 -1.12 -1.49 -6.34
C SER A 351 -1.49 0.03 -6.30
N PRO A 352 -1.81 0.71 -7.42
CA PRO A 352 -1.93 2.17 -7.47
C PRO A 352 -3.08 2.74 -6.62
N GLY A 353 -4.18 2.00 -6.44
CA GLY A 353 -5.32 2.45 -5.63
C GLY A 353 -4.98 2.71 -4.16
N ILE A 354 -3.83 2.21 -3.68
CA ILE A 354 -3.26 2.54 -2.38
C ILE A 354 -2.18 3.62 -2.57
N THR A 355 -1.14 3.28 -3.34
CA THR A 355 0.12 4.02 -3.34
C THR A 355 0.02 5.37 -4.04
N SER A 356 -0.71 5.45 -5.15
CA SER A 356 -1.04 6.72 -5.82
C SER A 356 -2.35 7.30 -5.29
N GLY A 357 -3.32 6.45 -4.90
CA GLY A 357 -4.58 6.87 -4.31
C GLY A 357 -4.40 7.70 -3.03
N MET A 358 -3.34 7.48 -2.24
CA MET A 358 -3.06 8.28 -1.05
C MET A 358 -2.69 9.75 -1.33
N ALA A 359 -2.18 10.07 -2.53
CA ALA A 359 -1.92 11.45 -2.95
C ALA A 359 -3.15 12.35 -2.78
N THR A 360 -4.32 11.82 -3.15
CA THR A 360 -5.61 12.52 -3.06
C THR A 360 -6.03 12.82 -1.61
N GLY A 361 -5.63 11.97 -0.66
CA GLY A 361 -5.93 12.14 0.76
C GLY A 361 -5.03 13.19 1.40
N VAL A 362 -3.72 13.14 1.13
CA VAL A 362 -2.76 14.13 1.65
C VAL A 362 -2.94 15.51 1.01
N PHE A 363 -3.25 15.57 -0.29
CA PHE A 363 -3.52 16.84 -0.97
C PHE A 363 -4.82 17.49 -0.49
N ALA A 364 -5.89 16.73 -0.28
CA ALA A 364 -7.12 17.25 0.33
C ALA A 364 -6.87 17.75 1.77
N ALA A 365 -6.04 17.03 2.54
CA ALA A 365 -5.66 17.43 3.90
C ALA A 365 -4.94 18.78 3.93
N ASP A 366 -3.95 18.99 3.06
CA ASP A 366 -3.21 20.26 2.99
C ASP A 366 -4.09 21.45 2.55
N LEU A 367 -5.05 21.21 1.65
CA LEU A 367 -6.00 22.24 1.21
C LEU A 367 -7.09 22.58 2.26
N THR A 368 -7.32 21.71 3.25
CA THR A 368 -8.46 21.82 4.17
C THR A 368 -8.45 23.11 4.99
N ALA A 369 -7.29 23.49 5.56
CA ALA A 369 -7.18 24.68 6.40
C ALA A 369 -7.47 26.00 5.66
N ALA A 370 -7.29 26.02 4.33
CA ALA A 370 -7.72 27.11 3.46
C ALA A 370 -9.20 26.97 3.08
N ALA A 371 -9.65 25.77 2.69
CA ALA A 371 -11.00 25.51 2.19
C ALA A 371 -12.13 25.86 3.17
N ILE A 372 -11.85 25.79 4.48
CA ILE A 372 -12.80 26.16 5.55
C ILE A 372 -12.86 27.67 5.82
N LYS A 373 -11.87 28.44 5.36
CA LYS A 373 -11.79 29.91 5.52
C LYS A 373 -12.40 30.65 4.33
N VAL A 374 -12.46 30.00 3.17
CA VAL A 374 -13.05 30.52 1.93
C VAL A 374 -14.54 30.82 2.10
N LYS A 375 -14.96 32.03 1.72
CA LYS A 375 -16.33 32.55 1.96
C LYS A 375 -17.24 32.54 0.74
N ASN A 376 -16.70 32.63 -0.47
CA ASN A 376 -17.47 32.64 -1.72
C ASN A 376 -17.18 31.39 -2.58
N GLU A 377 -17.92 31.25 -3.69
CA GLU A 377 -17.83 30.08 -4.57
C GLU A 377 -16.63 30.16 -5.53
N GLU A 378 -16.23 31.36 -5.95
CA GLU A 378 -15.14 31.58 -6.90
C GLU A 378 -13.78 31.23 -6.30
N GLU A 379 -13.47 31.75 -5.10
CA GLU A 379 -12.30 31.35 -4.30
C GLU A 379 -12.27 29.83 -4.05
N ARG A 380 -13.45 29.21 -3.86
CA ARG A 380 -13.56 27.77 -3.59
C ARG A 380 -13.21 26.95 -4.82
N LYS A 381 -13.75 27.32 -5.98
CA LYS A 381 -13.40 26.72 -7.28
C LYS A 381 -11.92 26.93 -7.60
N ALA A 382 -11.39 28.13 -7.35
CA ALA A 382 -9.97 28.42 -7.55
C ALA A 382 -9.08 27.52 -6.68
N LEU A 383 -9.40 27.36 -5.39
CA LEU A 383 -8.65 26.51 -4.46
C LEU A 383 -8.64 25.03 -4.89
N TRP A 384 -9.79 24.47 -5.25
CA TRP A 384 -9.92 23.06 -5.61
C TRP A 384 -9.58 22.73 -7.07
N SER A 385 -9.45 23.72 -7.97
CA SER A 385 -9.14 23.52 -9.39
C SER A 385 -7.94 22.59 -9.64
N ARG A 386 -6.83 22.80 -8.93
CA ARG A 386 -5.61 21.96 -9.01
C ARG A 386 -5.84 20.54 -8.50
N TYR A 387 -6.77 20.36 -7.56
CA TYR A 387 -7.15 19.05 -7.04
C TYR A 387 -8.00 18.28 -8.06
N ASP A 388 -8.99 18.95 -8.64
CA ASP A 388 -9.87 18.39 -9.65
C ASP A 388 -9.08 17.97 -10.91
N GLU A 389 -8.19 18.84 -11.40
CA GLU A 389 -7.28 18.56 -12.52
C GLU A 389 -6.36 17.38 -12.23
N TYR A 390 -5.73 17.35 -11.05
CA TYR A 390 -4.89 16.22 -10.63
C TYR A 390 -5.66 14.90 -10.65
N CYS A 391 -6.86 14.87 -10.06
CA CYS A 391 -7.69 13.66 -10.00
C CYS A 391 -8.14 13.21 -11.40
N ALA A 392 -8.47 14.14 -12.29
CA ALA A 392 -8.84 13.86 -13.68
C ALA A 392 -7.68 13.21 -14.46
N ASN A 393 -6.46 13.75 -14.30
CA ASN A 393 -5.26 13.30 -15.00
C ASN A 393 -4.68 12.00 -14.42
N ALA A 394 -4.66 11.85 -13.09
CA ALA A 394 -4.10 10.69 -12.40
C ALA A 394 -4.86 9.39 -12.74
N VAL A 395 -6.19 9.37 -12.66
CA VAL A 395 -6.96 8.15 -13.00
C VAL A 395 -6.83 7.80 -14.48
N THR A 396 -6.77 8.79 -15.37
CA THR A 396 -6.60 8.59 -16.81
C THR A 396 -5.23 8.00 -17.15
N SER A 397 -4.15 8.55 -16.58
CA SER A 397 -2.79 8.04 -16.78
C SER A 397 -2.60 6.64 -16.17
N LEU A 398 -3.16 6.37 -14.99
CA LEU A 398 -3.17 5.04 -14.38
C LEU A 398 -4.01 4.01 -15.16
N HIS A 399 -5.01 4.44 -15.93
CA HIS A 399 -5.75 3.56 -16.83
C HIS A 399 -4.91 3.18 -18.06
N ILE A 400 -4.27 4.17 -18.71
CA ILE A 400 -3.31 3.95 -19.82
C ILE A 400 -2.18 3.02 -19.36
N MET A 401 -1.67 3.25 -18.14
CA MET A 401 -0.67 2.42 -17.48
C MET A 401 -1.09 0.93 -17.38
N ASN A 402 -2.36 0.70 -17.02
CA ASN A 402 -2.90 -0.65 -16.92
C ASN A 402 -3.04 -1.33 -18.29
N ILE A 403 -3.70 -0.68 -19.26
CA ILE A 403 -3.95 -1.29 -20.58
C ILE A 403 -2.66 -1.55 -21.36
N PHE A 404 -1.61 -0.74 -21.16
CA PHE A 404 -0.29 -0.98 -21.74
C PHE A 404 0.34 -2.28 -21.23
N ASN A 405 0.37 -2.49 -19.92
CA ASN A 405 0.89 -3.72 -19.34
C ASN A 405 0.05 -4.95 -19.74
N TYR A 406 -1.29 -4.87 -19.70
CA TYR A 406 -2.16 -5.97 -20.14
C TYR A 406 -1.94 -6.35 -21.62
N ASN A 407 -1.77 -5.38 -22.51
CA ASN A 407 -1.49 -5.68 -23.92
C ASN A 407 -0.08 -6.27 -24.11
N CYS A 408 0.92 -5.82 -23.34
CA CYS A 408 2.25 -6.42 -23.38
C CYS A 408 2.33 -7.83 -22.75
N PHE A 409 1.47 -8.16 -21.78
CA PHE A 409 1.38 -9.53 -21.21
C PHE A 409 0.94 -10.60 -22.23
N ARG A 410 0.39 -10.20 -23.40
CA ARG A 410 0.12 -11.10 -24.53
C ARG A 410 1.39 -11.67 -25.18
N VAL A 411 2.56 -11.05 -24.97
CA VAL A 411 3.84 -11.48 -25.53
C VAL A 411 4.95 -11.32 -24.48
N PRO A 412 5.48 -12.40 -23.89
CA PRO A 412 6.40 -12.31 -22.74
C PRO A 412 7.64 -11.42 -22.91
N ILE A 413 8.21 -11.32 -24.12
CA ILE A 413 9.34 -10.41 -24.36
C ILE A 413 8.92 -8.93 -24.37
N LEU A 414 7.70 -8.59 -24.79
CA LEU A 414 7.17 -7.22 -24.67
C LEU A 414 6.91 -6.88 -23.20
N ALA A 415 6.37 -7.81 -22.41
CA ALA A 415 6.18 -7.59 -20.98
C ALA A 415 7.52 -7.30 -20.28
N ALA A 416 8.52 -8.18 -20.43
CA ALA A 416 9.80 -8.02 -19.75
C ALA A 416 10.63 -6.84 -20.28
N ARG A 417 10.86 -6.74 -21.59
CA ARG A 417 11.79 -5.77 -22.23
C ARG A 417 11.16 -4.40 -22.50
N VAL A 418 9.83 -4.30 -22.50
CA VAL A 418 9.12 -3.05 -22.82
C VAL A 418 8.28 -2.57 -21.63
N SER A 419 7.13 -3.19 -21.33
CA SER A 419 6.18 -2.57 -20.39
C SER A 419 6.69 -2.54 -18.94
N LEU A 420 7.20 -3.66 -18.42
CA LEU A 420 7.69 -3.74 -17.04
C LEU A 420 8.99 -2.92 -16.87
N MET A 421 9.96 -3.05 -17.77
CA MET A 421 11.18 -2.24 -17.76
C MET A 421 10.84 -0.75 -17.67
N TRP A 422 10.02 -0.22 -18.59
CA TRP A 422 9.62 1.18 -18.57
C TRP A 422 8.88 1.53 -17.29
N GLN A 423 7.89 0.73 -16.90
CA GLN A 423 7.05 0.96 -15.73
C GLN A 423 7.86 1.13 -14.44
N PHE A 424 8.81 0.24 -14.19
CA PHE A 424 9.65 0.31 -13.01
C PHE A 424 10.68 1.43 -13.13
N THR A 425 11.31 1.64 -14.29
CA THR A 425 12.26 2.74 -14.50
C THR A 425 11.63 4.09 -14.18
N VAL A 426 10.43 4.39 -14.67
CA VAL A 426 9.78 5.69 -14.44
C VAL A 426 9.12 5.82 -13.06
N ALA A 427 8.76 4.72 -12.42
CA ALA A 427 8.22 4.75 -11.06
C ALA A 427 9.32 4.86 -9.99
N ILE A 428 10.52 4.36 -10.28
CA ILE A 428 11.67 4.38 -9.38
C ILE A 428 12.48 5.65 -9.56
N ALA A 429 12.78 6.04 -10.80
CA ALA A 429 13.62 7.20 -11.10
C ALA A 429 12.88 8.33 -11.85
N PRO A 430 11.63 8.72 -11.50
CA PRO A 430 10.95 9.80 -12.20
C PRO A 430 11.81 11.08 -12.14
N PRO A 431 12.03 11.78 -13.27
CA PRO A 431 12.91 12.94 -13.32
C PRO A 431 12.51 14.02 -12.31
N GLY A 432 13.46 14.43 -11.46
CA GLY A 432 13.23 15.37 -10.35
C GLY A 432 12.69 14.74 -9.06
N TYR A 433 12.20 13.50 -9.10
CA TYR A 433 11.51 12.81 -8.01
C TYR A 433 12.04 11.38 -7.77
N THR A 434 13.30 11.09 -8.15
CA THR A 434 13.94 9.78 -8.01
C THR A 434 13.88 9.24 -6.57
N LEU A 435 13.32 8.04 -6.41
CA LEU A 435 13.46 7.24 -5.19
C LEU A 435 14.93 6.80 -5.08
N GLY A 436 15.64 7.37 -4.10
CA GLY A 436 17.06 7.06 -3.91
C GLY A 436 17.27 5.61 -3.48
N HIS A 437 17.71 4.74 -4.39
CA HIS A 437 18.15 3.36 -4.09
C HIS A 437 19.27 3.27 -3.06
N ILE A 438 20.04 4.35 -2.91
CA ILE A 438 21.05 4.55 -1.87
C ILE A 438 20.72 5.76 -0.99
N GLY A 439 19.42 6.04 -0.80
CA GLY A 439 18.89 6.79 0.34
C GLY A 439 18.12 8.06 0.02
N TYR A 440 16.91 8.12 0.58
CA TYR A 440 15.92 9.18 0.39
C TYR A 440 15.08 9.33 1.66
N VAL A 441 15.17 10.49 2.32
CA VAL A 441 14.26 10.88 3.42
C VAL A 441 13.36 11.98 2.90
N LEU A 442 12.05 11.75 2.92
CA LEU A 442 11.03 12.71 2.50
C LEU A 442 10.40 13.36 3.74
N PRO A 443 10.66 14.66 4.01
CA PRO A 443 9.98 15.37 5.09
C PRO A 443 8.47 15.36 4.89
N LEU A 444 7.70 15.18 5.97
CA LEU A 444 6.23 15.04 5.89
C LEU A 444 5.57 16.23 5.15
N LYS A 445 6.05 17.46 5.36
CA LYS A 445 5.55 18.67 4.66
C LYS A 445 5.86 18.72 3.16
N LYS A 446 6.75 17.86 2.65
CA LYS A 446 7.02 17.69 1.20
C LYS A 446 6.35 16.44 0.62
N TYR A 447 5.67 15.65 1.45
CA TYR A 447 5.11 14.36 1.05
C TYR A 447 4.03 14.49 -0.04
N THR A 448 3.15 15.49 0.10
CA THR A 448 2.11 15.79 -0.89
C THR A 448 2.70 16.17 -2.24
N GLU A 449 3.63 17.12 -2.29
CA GLU A 449 4.31 17.55 -3.52
C GLU A 449 4.93 16.36 -4.26
N TYR A 450 5.64 15.50 -3.53
CA TYR A 450 6.24 14.29 -4.08
C TYR A 450 5.18 13.33 -4.67
N ASN A 451 4.15 12.98 -3.90
CA ASN A 451 3.18 11.95 -4.30
C ASN A 451 2.32 12.40 -5.50
N LEU A 452 2.02 13.70 -5.59
CA LEU A 452 1.34 14.29 -6.76
C LEU A 452 2.15 14.16 -8.06
N ASN A 453 3.48 14.25 -7.99
CA ASN A 453 4.35 14.11 -9.17
C ASN A 453 4.77 12.66 -9.44
N TRP A 454 4.56 11.74 -8.50
CA TRP A 454 4.94 10.34 -8.66
C TRP A 454 4.01 9.57 -9.60
N VAL A 455 2.76 9.29 -9.20
CA VAL A 455 1.73 8.59 -10.00
C VAL A 455 2.25 7.35 -10.77
N TRP A 456 3.11 6.53 -10.14
CA TRP A 456 3.80 5.38 -10.77
C TRP A 456 4.59 5.73 -12.05
N GLY A 457 5.01 6.98 -12.21
CA GLY A 457 5.66 7.51 -13.40
C GLY A 457 4.80 7.48 -14.68
N SER A 458 3.50 7.19 -14.56
CA SER A 458 2.57 7.02 -15.70
C SER A 458 2.36 8.28 -16.57
N GLN A 459 2.89 9.43 -16.11
CA GLN A 459 2.86 10.72 -16.80
C GLN A 459 4.25 11.15 -17.34
N VAL A 460 5.30 10.36 -17.13
CA VAL A 460 6.65 10.65 -17.63
C VAL A 460 6.64 10.62 -19.18
N PRO A 461 7.16 11.65 -19.88
CA PRO A 461 7.00 11.78 -21.33
C PRO A 461 7.48 10.57 -22.14
N GLU A 462 8.59 9.96 -21.74
CA GLU A 462 9.16 8.77 -22.37
C GLU A 462 8.23 7.55 -22.24
N TYR A 463 7.67 7.34 -21.05
CA TYR A 463 6.67 6.29 -20.78
C TYR A 463 5.40 6.52 -21.58
N VAL A 464 4.87 7.75 -21.61
CA VAL A 464 3.68 8.11 -22.38
C VAL A 464 3.91 7.91 -23.88
N LYS A 465 5.12 8.21 -24.39
CA LYS A 465 5.50 7.98 -25.78
C LYS A 465 5.52 6.49 -26.13
N VAL A 466 6.17 5.65 -25.33
CA VAL A 466 6.29 4.21 -25.60
C VAL A 466 4.96 3.48 -25.40
N SER A 467 4.22 3.78 -24.33
CA SER A 467 2.91 3.15 -24.06
C SER A 467 1.90 3.42 -25.18
N ARG A 468 1.77 4.67 -25.65
CA ARG A 468 0.89 5.02 -26.78
C ARG A 468 1.31 4.34 -28.08
N TYR A 469 2.61 4.26 -28.35
CA TYR A 469 3.10 3.58 -29.55
C TYR A 469 2.75 2.09 -29.53
N ALA A 470 3.06 1.40 -28.42
CA ALA A 470 2.75 -0.02 -28.26
C ALA A 470 1.24 -0.30 -28.33
N LEU A 471 0.41 0.51 -27.67
CA LEU A 471 -1.05 0.39 -27.72
C LEU A 471 -1.59 0.56 -29.15
N SER A 472 -1.09 1.54 -29.91
CA SER A 472 -1.51 1.76 -31.30
C SER A 472 -1.25 0.56 -32.24
N LYS A 473 -0.35 -0.34 -31.85
CA LYS A 473 0.02 -1.56 -32.57
C LYS A 473 -0.68 -2.82 -32.03
N LEU A 474 -0.95 -2.88 -30.72
CA LEU A 474 -1.47 -4.07 -30.04
C LEU A 474 -2.99 -4.09 -29.87
N GLU A 475 -3.62 -2.93 -29.64
CA GLU A 475 -5.08 -2.85 -29.43
C GLU A 475 -5.90 -3.24 -30.67
N PRO A 476 -5.49 -2.95 -31.92
CA PRO A 476 -6.20 -3.42 -33.11
C PRO A 476 -6.18 -4.96 -33.30
N ILE A 477 -5.30 -5.68 -32.60
CA ILE A 477 -5.12 -7.13 -32.76
C ILE A 477 -6.04 -7.86 -31.76
N PRO A 478 -7.04 -8.66 -32.19
CA PRO A 478 -7.96 -9.38 -31.30
C PRO A 478 -7.24 -10.22 -30.25
N LEU A 479 -7.78 -10.34 -29.05
CA LEU A 479 -7.15 -11.11 -27.95
C LEU A 479 -6.92 -12.59 -28.29
N SER A 480 -7.79 -13.17 -29.14
CA SER A 480 -7.65 -14.52 -29.69
C SER A 480 -6.42 -14.72 -30.58
N GLU A 481 -5.79 -13.64 -31.03
CA GLU A 481 -4.64 -13.64 -31.93
C GLU A 481 -3.36 -13.20 -31.21
N ARG A 482 -2.26 -13.89 -31.54
CA ARG A 482 -0.91 -13.51 -31.12
C ARG A 482 -0.43 -12.39 -32.05
N PRO A 483 0.08 -11.25 -31.52
CA PRO A 483 0.78 -10.26 -32.34
C PRO A 483 1.90 -10.89 -33.16
N SER A 484 2.07 -10.45 -34.42
CA SER A 484 3.13 -10.97 -35.30
C SER A 484 4.51 -10.59 -34.76
N ASP A 485 5.53 -11.40 -35.10
CA ASP A 485 6.90 -11.13 -34.65
C ASP A 485 7.42 -9.79 -35.20
N GLU A 486 7.00 -9.37 -36.41
CA GLU A 486 7.27 -8.03 -36.96
C GLU A 486 6.72 -6.89 -36.07
N VAL A 487 5.47 -7.00 -35.58
CA VAL A 487 4.87 -6.02 -34.67
C VAL A 487 5.61 -6.01 -33.33
N VAL A 488 6.03 -7.18 -32.83
CA VAL A 488 6.80 -7.31 -31.60
C VAL A 488 8.18 -6.63 -31.73
N GLU A 489 8.89 -6.88 -32.83
CA GLU A 489 10.20 -6.27 -33.11
C GLU A 489 10.12 -4.76 -33.31
N ASP A 490 9.08 -4.26 -33.98
CA ASP A 490 8.83 -2.83 -34.19
C ASP A 490 8.61 -2.08 -32.86
N ILE A 491 7.81 -2.66 -31.96
CA ILE A 491 7.60 -2.11 -30.61
C ILE A 491 8.89 -2.14 -29.77
N ILE A 492 9.67 -3.23 -29.84
CA ILE A 492 10.95 -3.33 -29.12
C ILE A 492 11.93 -2.27 -29.63
N ARG A 493 12.13 -2.17 -30.94
CA ARG A 493 13.02 -1.18 -31.57
C ARG A 493 12.66 0.24 -31.14
N PHE A 494 11.38 0.63 -31.24
CA PHE A 494 10.92 1.95 -30.82
C PHE A 494 11.14 2.21 -29.32
N SER A 495 10.85 1.21 -28.47
CA SER A 495 11.11 1.28 -27.03
C SER A 495 12.59 1.50 -26.72
N GLU A 496 13.48 0.82 -27.45
CA GLU A 496 14.92 0.92 -27.27
C GLU A 496 15.50 2.24 -27.78
N GLU A 497 15.03 2.78 -28.90
CA GLU A 497 15.39 4.12 -29.36
C GLU A 497 15.08 5.20 -28.31
N VAL A 498 13.89 5.13 -27.69
CA VAL A 498 13.50 6.07 -26.61
C VAL A 498 14.36 5.86 -25.36
N ARG A 499 14.64 4.60 -24.99
CA ARG A 499 15.48 4.25 -23.82
C ARG A 499 16.90 4.76 -24.00
N ILE A 500 17.54 4.45 -25.14
CA ILE A 500 18.93 4.82 -25.44
C ILE A 500 19.10 6.33 -25.33
N LYS A 501 18.16 7.11 -25.91
CA LYS A 501 18.17 8.58 -25.78
C LYS A 501 18.06 9.03 -24.32
N ALA A 502 17.08 8.51 -23.57
CA ALA A 502 16.86 8.93 -22.19
C ALA A 502 18.01 8.56 -21.24
N MET A 503 18.68 7.41 -21.48
CA MET A 503 19.86 6.99 -20.72
C MET A 503 21.10 7.81 -21.09
N ALA A 504 21.29 8.18 -22.35
CA ALA A 504 22.35 9.11 -22.78
C ALA A 504 22.18 10.51 -22.16
N GLU A 505 20.94 10.95 -21.94
CA GLU A 505 20.58 12.18 -21.21
C GLU A 505 20.61 12.01 -19.67
N ASN A 506 20.99 10.83 -19.16
CA ASN A 506 21.00 10.48 -17.73
C ASN A 506 19.67 10.78 -17.00
N ARG A 507 18.54 10.59 -17.69
CA ARG A 507 17.19 10.92 -17.19
C ARG A 507 16.76 10.07 -15.99
N PHE A 508 17.30 8.86 -15.89
CA PHE A 508 16.91 7.83 -14.93
C PHE A 508 18.11 7.33 -14.11
N PRO A 509 18.71 8.16 -13.23
CA PRO A 509 19.95 7.83 -12.52
C PRO A 509 19.70 6.82 -11.39
N THR A 510 20.07 5.55 -11.60
CA THR A 510 19.96 4.45 -10.62
C THR A 510 20.91 3.31 -10.98
N ARG A 511 21.25 2.44 -10.02
CA ARG A 511 22.09 1.25 -10.22
C ARG A 511 21.23 0.08 -10.73
N TRP A 512 20.74 0.20 -11.96
CA TRP A 512 19.75 -0.70 -12.57
C TRP A 512 20.15 -2.18 -12.57
N ASN A 513 21.44 -2.47 -12.70
CA ASN A 513 21.97 -3.84 -12.73
C ASN A 513 21.94 -4.59 -11.39
N GLY A 514 21.92 -3.87 -10.25
CA GLY A 514 21.70 -4.50 -8.94
C GLY A 514 20.23 -4.57 -8.53
N LEU A 515 19.39 -3.74 -9.15
CA LEU A 515 17.96 -3.69 -8.93
C LEU A 515 17.19 -4.71 -9.77
N PHE A 516 17.47 -4.80 -11.07
CA PHE A 516 16.77 -5.67 -12.00
C PHE A 516 17.58 -6.92 -12.34
N ARG A 517 16.94 -8.09 -12.22
CA ARG A 517 17.58 -9.39 -12.50
C ARG A 517 18.13 -9.45 -13.93
N ASN A 518 17.32 -9.10 -14.94
CA ASN A 518 17.62 -9.30 -16.37
C ASN A 518 18.11 -8.05 -17.13
N PHE A 519 18.72 -7.07 -16.45
CA PHE A 519 19.19 -5.82 -17.09
C PHE A 519 20.57 -5.38 -16.63
N ASP A 520 21.28 -4.68 -17.51
CA ASP A 520 22.54 -4.00 -17.19
C ASP A 520 22.33 -2.57 -16.65
N ARG A 521 23.43 -1.85 -16.39
CA ARG A 521 23.39 -0.48 -15.83
C ARG A 521 22.75 0.54 -16.78
N GLN A 522 22.68 0.25 -18.08
CA GLN A 522 22.08 1.10 -19.11
C GLN A 522 20.66 0.65 -19.48
N LEU A 523 20.07 -0.31 -18.75
CA LEU A 523 18.80 -0.94 -19.07
C LEU A 523 18.82 -1.69 -20.42
N ASN A 524 19.98 -2.18 -20.87
CA ASN A 524 20.01 -3.20 -21.91
C ASN A 524 19.48 -4.52 -21.30
N TYR A 525 18.59 -5.21 -22.02
CA TYR A 525 18.03 -6.49 -21.59
C TYR A 525 19.03 -7.62 -21.83
N ASP A 526 19.21 -8.45 -20.82
CA ASP A 526 20.06 -9.64 -20.85
C ASP A 526 19.24 -10.86 -20.40
N GLU A 527 19.03 -11.79 -21.33
CA GLU A 527 18.27 -13.02 -21.11
C GLU A 527 19.01 -14.04 -20.23
N VAL A 528 20.35 -14.02 -20.19
CA VAL A 528 21.18 -14.95 -19.42
C VAL A 528 21.59 -14.40 -18.06
N LYS A 529 21.42 -13.09 -17.81
CA LYS A 529 21.56 -12.50 -16.46
C LYS A 529 20.41 -12.96 -15.55
N ASN A 530 20.59 -14.09 -14.87
CA ASN A 530 19.61 -14.70 -13.96
C ASN A 530 20.09 -14.76 -12.49
N GLU A 531 21.39 -14.85 -12.23
CA GLU A 531 21.96 -15.16 -10.90
C GLU A 531 22.36 -13.93 -10.05
N LEU A 532 22.35 -12.71 -10.61
CA LEU A 532 23.06 -11.56 -10.01
C LEU A 532 22.17 -10.30 -9.86
N GLN A 533 21.58 -10.13 -8.66
CA GLN A 533 20.92 -8.89 -8.18
C GLN A 533 21.28 -8.67 -6.69
N ASP A 534 21.02 -7.48 -6.12
CA ASP A 534 21.23 -7.27 -4.67
C ASP A 534 20.27 -8.12 -3.84
N VAL A 535 20.73 -8.57 -2.68
CA VAL A 535 19.94 -9.33 -1.71
C VAL A 535 19.66 -8.46 -0.49
N PHE A 536 18.38 -8.14 -0.27
CA PHE A 536 17.90 -7.32 0.85
C PHE A 536 16.99 -8.08 1.83
N THR A 537 16.56 -9.29 1.46
CA THR A 537 15.87 -10.22 2.37
C THR A 537 16.48 -11.62 2.30
N ASN A 538 16.41 -12.34 3.42
CA ASN A 538 16.84 -13.73 3.56
C ASN A 538 15.89 -14.47 4.51
N VAL A 539 15.79 -15.79 4.38
CA VAL A 539 14.94 -16.66 5.19
C VAL A 539 15.58 -16.91 6.55
N CYS A 540 14.82 -16.75 7.64
CA CYS A 540 15.26 -17.15 8.96
C CYS A 540 15.29 -18.68 9.09
N SER A 541 16.48 -19.26 9.24
CA SER A 541 16.69 -20.72 9.31
C SER A 541 15.87 -21.46 10.38
N ASN A 542 15.50 -20.79 11.47
CA ASN A 542 14.68 -21.37 12.54
C ASN A 542 13.17 -21.42 12.24
N CYS A 543 12.64 -20.53 11.40
CA CYS A 543 11.17 -20.36 11.27
C CYS A 543 10.64 -20.13 9.85
N GLY A 544 11.47 -20.25 8.80
CA GLY A 544 11.09 -20.08 7.40
C GLY A 544 10.76 -18.63 6.98
N THR A 545 10.47 -17.75 7.93
CA THR A 545 10.01 -16.40 7.63
C THR A 545 11.10 -15.55 7.00
N TRP A 546 10.77 -14.95 5.86
CA TRP A 546 11.58 -13.94 5.17
C TRP A 546 11.80 -12.70 6.04
N ALA A 547 13.05 -12.29 6.17
CA ALA A 547 13.43 -11.14 6.98
C ALA A 547 14.46 -10.23 6.32
N ALA A 548 14.40 -8.95 6.69
CA ALA A 548 15.34 -7.93 6.25
C ALA A 548 16.78 -8.34 6.61
N VAL A 549 17.71 -8.20 5.68
CA VAL A 549 19.14 -8.34 5.97
C VAL A 549 19.69 -6.98 6.41
N ARG A 550 19.98 -6.90 7.71
CA ARG A 550 20.55 -5.74 8.40
C ARG A 550 21.44 -6.28 9.53
N GLY A 551 22.73 -5.93 9.52
CA GLY A 551 23.67 -6.37 10.55
C GLY A 551 23.29 -5.94 11.97
N ASP A 552 22.53 -4.84 12.11
CA ASP A 552 22.02 -4.33 13.38
C ASP A 552 20.66 -4.93 13.81
N TRP A 553 20.03 -5.77 12.97
CA TRP A 553 18.76 -6.46 13.26
C TRP A 553 18.99 -7.97 13.31
N ARG A 554 19.74 -8.44 14.31
CA ARG A 554 20.08 -9.86 14.45
C ARG A 554 18.89 -10.67 14.96
N LYS A 555 18.03 -10.09 15.81
CA LYS A 555 16.79 -10.76 16.28
C LYS A 555 15.78 -10.90 15.15
N CYS A 556 15.35 -12.13 14.85
CA CYS A 556 14.25 -12.39 13.93
C CYS A 556 12.95 -11.77 14.48
N TYR A 557 12.35 -10.84 13.73
CA TYR A 557 11.15 -10.13 14.16
C TYR A 557 9.91 -11.01 14.31
N THR A 558 9.93 -12.26 13.80
CA THR A 558 8.80 -13.20 13.89
C THR A 558 8.96 -14.20 15.04
N CYS A 559 10.08 -14.93 15.11
CA CYS A 559 10.28 -15.98 16.12
C CYS A 559 11.19 -15.60 17.31
N GLY A 560 11.85 -14.44 17.26
CA GLY A 560 12.71 -13.94 18.34
C GLY A 560 14.10 -14.56 18.45
N VAL A 561 14.45 -15.55 17.62
CA VAL A 561 15.80 -16.14 17.58
C VAL A 561 16.81 -15.14 17.01
N ILE A 562 18.01 -15.11 17.60
CA ILE A 562 19.16 -14.38 17.08
C ILE A 562 19.71 -15.13 15.86
N ARG A 563 19.57 -14.53 14.67
CA ARG A 563 20.06 -15.09 13.40
C ARG A 563 21.59 -15.04 13.31
N PRO A 564 22.24 -15.96 12.57
CA PRO A 564 23.65 -15.83 12.17
C PRO A 564 23.96 -14.51 11.45
N GLN A 565 25.24 -14.13 11.34
CA GLN A 565 25.63 -12.85 10.72
C GLN A 565 25.39 -12.89 9.20
N GLU A 566 25.69 -14.04 8.58
CA GLU A 566 25.47 -14.34 7.16
C GLU A 566 23.99 -14.28 6.73
N GLU A 567 23.05 -14.49 7.66
CA GLU A 567 21.61 -14.25 7.41
C GLU A 567 21.22 -12.76 7.43
N CYS A 568 22.13 -11.88 7.87
CA CYS A 568 21.88 -10.47 8.17
C CYS A 568 22.73 -9.51 7.32
N ASP A 569 23.71 -10.00 6.55
CA ASP A 569 24.56 -9.17 5.70
C ASP A 569 23.93 -8.88 4.33
N ILE A 570 24.04 -7.62 3.89
CA ILE A 570 23.57 -7.19 2.57
C ILE A 570 24.57 -7.67 1.51
N THR A 571 24.07 -8.41 0.51
CA THR A 571 24.85 -8.74 -0.69
C THR A 571 24.57 -7.70 -1.77
N TRP A 572 25.59 -6.93 -2.14
CA TRP A 572 25.54 -6.00 -3.27
C TRP A 572 26.11 -6.67 -4.51
N ASN A 573 25.33 -6.73 -5.60
CA ASN A 573 25.70 -7.46 -6.80
C ASN A 573 25.36 -6.68 -8.09
N PRO A 574 26.36 -6.17 -8.85
CA PRO A 574 27.79 -6.25 -8.56
C PRO A 574 28.17 -5.46 -7.31
N PRO A 575 29.32 -5.72 -6.66
CA PRO A 575 29.77 -4.97 -5.50
C PRO A 575 29.73 -3.45 -5.73
N LEU A 576 29.36 -2.70 -4.69
CA LEU A 576 29.33 -1.23 -4.74
C LEU A 576 30.71 -0.68 -5.08
N VAL A 577 30.78 0.27 -6.00
CA VAL A 577 32.04 1.00 -6.23
C VAL A 577 32.29 1.99 -5.08
N GLU A 578 33.53 2.45 -4.91
CA GLU A 578 33.95 3.32 -3.79
C GLU A 578 33.04 4.53 -3.57
N ARG A 579 32.60 5.20 -4.65
CA ARG A 579 31.65 6.33 -4.58
C ARG A 579 30.27 5.92 -4.04
N GLU A 580 29.81 4.71 -4.36
CA GLU A 580 28.52 4.19 -3.89
C GLU A 580 28.61 3.75 -2.43
N LEU A 581 29.74 3.15 -2.02
CA LEU A 581 30.08 2.86 -0.62
C LEU A 581 30.07 4.15 0.22
N GLN A 582 30.80 5.19 -0.19
CA GLN A 582 30.83 6.49 0.51
C GLN A 582 29.43 7.10 0.68
N VAL A 583 28.57 7.02 -0.34
CA VAL A 583 27.19 7.52 -0.24
C VAL A 583 26.32 6.66 0.69
N ALA A 584 26.50 5.34 0.70
CA ALA A 584 25.80 4.45 1.62
C ALA A 584 26.22 4.70 3.08
N GLU A 585 27.52 4.77 3.35
CA GLU A 585 28.11 5.03 4.67
C GLU A 585 27.69 6.40 5.24
N GLN A 586 27.84 7.47 4.46
CA GLN A 586 27.44 8.82 4.87
C GLN A 586 25.96 8.90 5.27
N LYS A 587 25.10 8.12 4.60
CA LYS A 587 23.66 8.12 4.87
C LYS A 587 23.23 7.19 5.99
N ALA A 588 23.88 6.03 6.15
CA ALA A 588 23.72 5.21 7.35
C ALA A 588 24.09 6.01 8.61
N LYS A 589 25.18 6.80 8.54
CA LYS A 589 25.58 7.73 9.61
C LYS A 589 24.55 8.85 9.82
N ALA A 590 24.05 9.48 8.76
CA ALA A 590 23.03 10.53 8.86
C ALA A 590 21.69 10.01 9.42
N GLU A 591 21.33 8.74 9.15
CA GLU A 591 20.17 8.10 9.77
C GLU A 591 20.38 7.94 11.29
N GLN A 592 21.54 7.40 11.70
CA GLN A 592 21.90 7.26 13.13
C GLN A 592 21.91 8.59 13.87
N GLU A 593 22.50 9.64 13.28
CA GLU A 593 22.50 11.00 13.83
C GLU A 593 21.08 11.57 13.97
N ALA A 594 20.21 11.35 12.98
CA ALA A 594 18.80 11.75 13.04
C ALA A 594 17.97 10.96 14.06
N MET A 595 18.37 9.72 14.41
CA MET A 595 17.78 8.98 15.54
C MET A 595 18.18 9.59 16.88
N ALA A 596 19.46 9.92 17.06
CA ALA A 596 19.97 10.51 18.31
C ALA A 596 19.32 11.87 18.61
N MET A 597 19.26 12.80 17.64
CA MET A 597 18.67 14.13 17.83
C MET A 597 17.16 14.10 18.20
N LYS A 598 16.45 13.02 17.85
CA LYS A 598 15.04 12.83 18.24
C LYS A 598 14.87 12.37 19.68
N GLN A 599 15.82 11.62 20.24
CA GLN A 599 15.79 11.23 21.66
C GLN A 599 16.02 12.43 22.58
N GLU A 600 16.86 13.40 22.18
CA GLU A 600 17.14 14.61 22.98
C GLU A 600 16.01 15.65 22.97
N SER A 601 15.14 15.63 21.95
CA SER A 601 14.14 16.69 21.72
C SER A 601 12.71 16.36 22.20
N MET A 602 12.50 15.17 22.77
CA MET A 602 11.21 14.81 23.37
C MET A 602 11.16 15.16 24.87
N PRO A 603 10.20 15.99 25.32
CA PRO A 603 10.00 16.18 26.76
C PRO A 603 9.50 14.87 27.38
N MET A 604 10.27 14.30 28.31
CA MET A 604 9.83 13.16 29.12
C MET A 604 8.60 13.56 29.94
N LYS A 605 7.40 13.20 29.46
CA LYS A 605 6.24 13.10 30.35
C LYS A 605 6.40 11.83 31.19
N GLN A 606 7.02 12.00 32.37
CA GLN A 606 7.05 10.98 33.41
C GLN A 606 5.66 10.81 34.04
N ASP A 607 4.75 10.16 33.30
CA ASP A 607 3.51 9.59 33.82
C ASP A 607 3.45 8.09 33.48
N SER A 608 4.52 7.36 33.80
CA SER A 608 4.44 5.89 33.87
C SER A 608 3.75 5.50 35.18
N MET A 609 2.61 4.82 35.09
CA MET A 609 2.00 4.20 36.25
C MET A 609 2.99 3.23 36.90
N PRO A 610 3.22 3.29 38.22
CA PRO A 610 4.10 2.32 38.88
C PRO A 610 3.44 0.94 38.82
N MET A 611 4.07 0.01 38.11
CA MET A 611 3.76 -1.41 38.27
C MET A 611 4.00 -1.80 39.72
N LYS A 612 2.92 -2.05 40.47
CA LYS A 612 3.01 -2.68 41.78
C LYS A 612 3.55 -4.10 41.62
N GLN A 613 4.82 -4.30 41.96
CA GLN A 613 5.33 -5.62 42.29
C GLN A 613 4.70 -6.05 43.63
N GLU A 614 3.63 -6.83 43.57
CA GLU A 614 3.16 -7.57 44.74
C GLU A 614 4.09 -8.77 44.94
N GLY A 615 4.94 -8.68 45.97
CA GLY A 615 5.96 -9.67 46.25
C GLY A 615 5.37 -11.00 46.76
N MET A 616 5.98 -12.11 46.35
CA MET A 616 5.73 -13.43 46.92
C MET A 616 6.16 -13.46 48.40
N GLY A 617 5.22 -13.23 49.30
CA GLY A 617 5.39 -13.50 50.72
C GLY A 617 5.35 -15.00 50.98
N MET A 618 6.51 -15.62 51.22
CA MET A 618 6.57 -16.96 51.81
C MET A 618 6.02 -16.92 53.24
N MET A 619 5.06 -17.78 53.55
CA MET A 619 4.80 -18.20 54.93
C MET A 619 4.67 -19.73 54.99
N LYS A 620 5.65 -20.32 55.70
CA LYS A 620 5.68 -21.63 56.38
C LYS A 620 4.99 -22.82 55.71
#